data_AF-A0A537V9L9-F1
#
_entry.id   AF-A0A537V9L9-F1
#
_cell.length_a   1.000
_cell.length_b   1.000
_cell.length_c   1.000
_cell.angle_alpha   90.00
_cell.angle_beta   90.00
_cell.angle_gamma   90.00
#
_symmetry.space_group_name_H-M   'P 1'
#
loop_
_entity.id
_entity.type
_entity.pdbx_description
1 polymer ?
#
loop_
_entity_poly.entity_id
_entity_poly.type
_entity_poly.pdbx_seq_one_letter_code
_entity_poly.pdbx_strand_id
1 'polypeptide(L)'
;MTIKPEKFCMSARQVTDTDALVYVRLLDEGTDVWRPVSATALPDGTFQLAEPDGYDSEAEVWEFPPHARVKCASKRFADGEEGLVAVAYAE
;
A
#
# COMPACT_ATOMS: atom_id res chain seq x y z
N MET A 1 -17.36 -38.54 -9.69
CA MET A 1 -16.55 -37.73 -8.75
C MET A 1 -16.17 -36.45 -9.48
N THR A 2 -17.14 -35.53 -9.56
CA THR A 2 -17.10 -34.23 -8.88
C THR A 2 -16.04 -33.32 -9.49
N ILE A 3 -16.40 -32.72 -10.62
CA ILE A 3 -15.77 -31.51 -11.13
C ILE A 3 -16.33 -30.39 -10.25
N LYS A 4 -15.53 -29.84 -9.33
CA LYS A 4 -15.86 -28.61 -8.59
C LYS A 4 -15.27 -27.43 -9.34
N PRO A 5 -16.08 -26.44 -9.74
CA PRO A 5 -15.63 -25.28 -10.49
C PRO A 5 -15.16 -24.21 -9.51
N GLU A 6 -14.11 -23.47 -9.84
CA GLU A 6 -13.92 -22.12 -9.30
C GLU A 6 -13.09 -21.30 -10.27
N LYS A 7 -13.82 -20.79 -11.27
CA LYS A 7 -13.39 -19.67 -12.08
C LYS A 7 -13.32 -18.48 -11.12
N PHE A 8 -12.12 -18.06 -10.74
CA PHE A 8 -11.94 -16.74 -10.15
C PHE A 8 -12.04 -15.71 -11.28
N CYS A 9 -13.27 -15.49 -11.77
CA CYS A 9 -13.57 -14.35 -12.62
C CYS A 9 -13.82 -13.14 -11.71
N MET A 10 -12.75 -12.50 -11.25
CA MET A 10 -12.86 -11.09 -10.87
C MET A 10 -13.03 -10.31 -12.18
N SER A 11 -14.30 -10.06 -12.48
CA SER A 11 -14.78 -9.26 -13.60
C SER A 11 -14.10 -7.89 -13.59
N ALA A 12 -13.69 -7.44 -14.77
CA ALA A 12 -13.07 -6.15 -14.98
C ALA A 12 -13.92 -5.01 -14.40
N ARG A 13 -13.38 -4.35 -13.36
CA ARG A 13 -13.50 -2.91 -13.23
C ARG A 13 -12.19 -2.34 -13.70
N GLN A 14 -12.19 -1.75 -14.89
CA GLN A 14 -11.17 -0.77 -15.25
C GLN A 14 -11.30 0.36 -14.23
N VAL A 15 -10.47 0.34 -13.19
CA VAL A 15 -10.28 1.51 -12.35
C VAL A 15 -9.19 2.29 -13.06
N THR A 16 -9.52 3.44 -13.64
CA THR A 16 -8.51 4.47 -13.87
C THR A 16 -8.20 5.08 -12.52
N ASP A 17 -7.61 4.27 -11.67
CA ASP A 17 -6.96 4.69 -10.46
C ASP A 17 -5.49 4.87 -10.81
N THR A 18 -4.96 6.05 -10.54
CA THR A 18 -3.56 6.30 -10.85
C THR A 18 -2.73 5.57 -9.80
N ASP A 19 -2.02 4.52 -10.22
CA ASP A 19 -1.08 3.81 -9.36
C ASP A 19 -0.03 4.82 -8.85
N ALA A 20 0.01 4.98 -7.53
CA ALA A 20 0.92 5.87 -6.84
C ALA A 20 1.87 5.05 -5.97
N LEU A 21 3.13 5.48 -5.87
CA LEU A 21 4.08 4.86 -4.95
C LEU A 21 3.99 5.55 -3.59
N VAL A 22 3.50 4.82 -2.59
CA VAL A 22 3.42 5.29 -1.20
C VAL A 22 4.44 4.56 -0.35
N TYR A 23 5.22 5.32 0.40
CA TYR A 23 6.21 4.80 1.33
C TYR A 23 5.56 4.60 2.70
N VAL A 24 5.55 3.36 3.16
CA VAL A 24 5.04 2.97 4.49
C VAL A 24 6.22 2.72 5.41
N ARG A 25 6.16 3.26 6.62
CA ARG A 25 7.20 3.05 7.61
C ARG A 25 7.15 1.62 8.15
N LEU A 26 8.32 0.99 8.27
CA LEU A 26 8.47 -0.25 9.02
C LEU A 26 8.74 0.08 10.48
N LEU A 27 7.94 -0.49 11.36
CA LEU A 27 8.11 -0.47 12.80
C LEU A 27 9.14 -1.54 13.18
N ASP A 28 9.79 -1.37 14.33
CA ASP A 28 10.74 -2.33 14.94
C ASP A 28 12.06 -2.60 14.19
N GLU A 29 12.36 -1.89 13.11
CA GLU A 29 13.66 -1.98 12.40
C GLU A 29 14.83 -1.25 13.10
N GLY A 30 14.57 -0.58 14.23
CA GLY A 30 15.56 0.21 14.98
C GLY A 30 16.11 1.44 14.26
N THR A 31 15.70 1.68 13.01
CA THR A 31 16.08 2.77 12.13
C THR A 31 14.89 3.25 11.29
N ASP A 32 15.00 4.41 10.63
CA ASP A 32 13.91 4.96 9.82
C ASP A 32 13.84 4.25 8.45
N VAL A 33 13.22 3.08 8.42
CA VAL A 33 13.05 2.25 7.22
C VAL A 33 11.68 2.48 6.59
N TRP A 34 11.67 2.66 5.28
CA TRP A 34 10.47 2.91 4.48
C TRP A 34 10.36 1.86 3.39
N ARG A 35 9.20 1.21 3.31
CA ARG A 35 8.87 0.27 2.24
C ARG A 35 8.07 0.98 1.16
N PRO A 36 8.48 0.91 -0.12
CA PRO A 36 7.66 1.37 -1.22
C PRO A 36 6.49 0.40 -1.45
N VAL A 37 5.28 0.93 -1.57
CA VAL A 37 4.04 0.18 -1.73
C VAL A 37 3.22 0.83 -2.84
N SER A 38 2.80 0.04 -3.82
CA SER A 38 1.83 0.53 -4.81
C SER A 38 0.51 0.84 -4.09
N ALA A 39 -0.11 1.95 -4.46
CA ALA A 39 -1.35 2.39 -3.85
C ALA A 39 -2.28 2.97 -4.90
N THR A 40 -3.55 2.77 -4.64
CA THR A 40 -4.67 3.24 -5.44
C THR A 40 -5.09 4.63 -4.93
N ALA A 41 -4.82 5.69 -5.69
CA ALA A 41 -5.21 7.07 -5.43
C ALA A 41 -6.72 7.30 -5.63
N LEU A 42 -7.45 7.43 -4.54
CA LEU A 42 -8.90 7.57 -4.53
C LEU A 42 -9.37 9.02 -4.81
N PRO A 43 -10.59 9.21 -5.34
CA PRO A 43 -11.09 10.55 -5.73
C PRO A 43 -11.19 11.58 -4.60
N ASP A 44 -11.17 11.16 -3.34
CA ASP A 44 -11.23 12.05 -2.17
C ASP A 44 -9.86 12.45 -1.63
N GLY A 45 -8.78 12.15 -2.37
CA GLY A 45 -7.40 12.49 -2.02
C GLY A 45 -6.76 11.54 -1.00
N THR A 46 -7.36 10.38 -0.78
CA THR A 46 -6.80 9.30 0.04
C THR A 46 -6.21 8.20 -0.84
N PHE A 47 -5.44 7.29 -0.25
CA PHE A 47 -4.78 6.21 -0.98
C PHE A 47 -5.11 4.87 -0.34
N GLN A 48 -5.46 3.86 -1.14
CA GLN A 48 -5.61 2.49 -0.66
C GLN A 48 -4.34 1.71 -0.97
N LEU A 49 -3.65 1.22 0.05
CA LEU A 49 -2.42 0.45 -0.11
C LEU A 49 -2.71 -0.90 -0.78
N ALA A 50 -1.91 -1.31 -1.75
CA ALA A 50 -1.94 -2.66 -2.29
C ALA A 50 -1.19 -3.63 -1.36
N GLU A 51 -1.51 -4.92 -1.48
CA GLU A 51 -0.71 -5.99 -0.90
C GLU A 51 0.40 -6.37 -1.88
N PRO A 52 1.68 -6.16 -1.53
CA PRO A 52 2.77 -6.64 -2.36
C PRO A 52 2.90 -8.15 -2.25
N ASP A 53 3.39 -8.77 -3.33
CA ASP A 53 3.77 -10.19 -3.30
C ASP A 53 4.78 -10.45 -2.17
N GLY A 54 4.43 -11.39 -1.27
CA GLY A 54 5.30 -11.80 -0.17
C GLY A 54 5.26 -10.92 1.08
N TYR A 55 4.23 -10.07 1.25
CA TYR A 55 3.96 -9.45 2.55
C TYR A 55 3.73 -10.52 3.63
N ASP A 56 4.45 -10.40 4.75
CA ASP A 56 4.32 -11.24 5.93
C ASP A 56 4.35 -10.36 7.18
N SER A 57 3.20 -10.25 7.86
CA SER A 57 3.06 -9.43 9.06
C SER A 57 3.84 -9.95 10.27
N GLU A 58 4.27 -11.22 10.25
CA GLU A 58 5.12 -11.79 11.30
C GLU A 58 6.60 -11.47 11.06
N ALA A 59 6.97 -11.13 9.83
CA ALA A 59 8.35 -10.79 9.44
C ALA A 59 8.61 -9.29 9.46
N GLU A 60 7.65 -8.47 9.01
CA GLU A 60 7.76 -7.02 8.95
C GLU A 60 6.52 -6.38 9.59
N VAL A 61 6.73 -5.47 10.55
CA VAL A 61 5.63 -4.74 11.19
C VAL A 61 5.47 -3.41 10.46
N TRP A 62 4.40 -3.24 9.69
CA TRP A 62 4.17 -2.00 8.95
C TRP A 62 3.31 -1.04 9.77
N GLU A 63 3.59 0.27 9.72
CA GLU A 63 2.76 1.28 10.39
C GLU A 63 1.32 1.28 9.85
N PHE A 64 1.16 1.00 8.55
CA PHE A 64 -0.11 0.83 7.87
C PHE A 64 -0.08 -0.48 7.06
N PRO A 65 -0.95 -1.46 7.36
CA PRO A 65 -0.94 -2.74 6.66
C PRO A 65 -1.49 -2.61 5.22
N PRO A 66 -1.27 -3.63 4.37
CA PRO A 66 -1.93 -3.72 3.08
C PRO A 66 -3.45 -3.53 3.16
N HIS A 67 -4.03 -3.01 2.08
CA HIS A 67 -5.45 -2.66 1.96
C HIS A 67 -5.92 -1.53 2.88
N ALA A 68 -5.06 -1.00 3.76
CA ALA A 68 -5.40 0.17 4.55
C ALA A 68 -5.60 1.39 3.64
N ARG A 69 -6.60 2.18 4.00
CA ARG A 69 -6.83 3.49 3.41
C ARG A 69 -6.08 4.53 4.23
N VAL A 70 -5.22 5.30 3.59
CA VAL A 70 -4.31 6.23 4.25
C VAL A 70 -4.36 7.63 3.64
N LYS A 71 -4.06 8.62 4.46
CA LYS A 71 -3.67 9.96 4.02
C LYS A 71 -2.16 9.98 3.84
N CYS A 72 -1.72 10.70 2.82
CA CYS A 72 -0.31 10.79 2.48
C CYS A 72 0.21 12.23 2.51
N ALA A 73 1.51 12.37 2.71
CA ALA A 73 2.21 13.66 2.64
C ALA A 73 3.52 13.52 1.85
N SER A 74 3.96 14.59 1.19
CA SER A 74 5.31 14.65 0.62
C SER A 74 6.35 14.64 1.75
N LYS A 75 7.36 13.79 1.63
CA LYS A 75 8.54 13.74 2.50
C LYS A 75 9.78 13.78 1.63
N ARG A 76 10.77 14.59 2.04
CA ARG A 76 12.11 14.55 1.47
C ARG A 76 12.96 13.54 2.23
N PHE A 77 13.53 12.58 1.50
CA PHE A 77 14.40 11.54 2.04
C PHE A 77 15.86 12.04 2.16
N ALA A 78 16.71 11.23 2.80
CA ALA A 78 18.10 11.60 3.09
C ALA A 78 18.98 11.74 1.84
N ASP A 79 18.59 11.11 0.74
CA ASP A 79 19.21 11.25 -0.59
C ASP A 79 18.80 12.54 -1.31
N GLY A 80 17.85 13.30 -0.75
CA GLY A 80 17.32 14.54 -1.32
C GLY A 80 16.12 14.34 -2.24
N GLU A 81 15.70 13.11 -2.51
CA GLU A 81 14.51 12.80 -3.30
C GLU A 81 13.24 13.07 -2.48
N GLU A 82 12.15 13.42 -3.17
CA GLU A 82 10.84 13.60 -2.56
C GLU A 82 9.95 12.41 -2.93
N GLY A 83 9.25 11.85 -1.94
CA GLY A 83 8.25 10.83 -2.18
C GLY A 83 7.06 10.97 -1.24
N LEU A 84 6.03 10.21 -1.55
CA LEU A 84 4.75 10.25 -0.86
C LEU A 84 4.76 9.23 0.29
N VAL A 85 4.61 9.66 1.54
CA VAL A 85 4.58 8.77 2.72
C VAL A 85 3.18 8.66 3.31
N ALA A 86 2.81 7.49 3.80
CA ALA A 86 1.61 7.30 4.61
C ALA A 86 1.80 7.95 6.00
N VAL A 87 0.83 8.75 6.45
CA VAL A 87 0.94 9.51 7.71
C VAL A 87 -0.24 9.33 8.66
N ALA A 88 -1.39 8.87 8.17
CA ALA A 88 -2.57 8.62 8.99
C ALA A 88 -3.55 7.70 8.27
N TYR A 89 -4.42 7.01 9.01
CA TYR A 89 -5.59 6.34 8.44
C TYR A 89 -6.57 7.37 7.84
N ALA A 90 -7.19 6.99 6.74
CA ALA A 90 -8.35 7.68 6.19
C ALA A 90 -9.62 7.04 6.74
N GLU A 91 -10.55 7.88 7.21
CA GLU A 91 -11.86 7.47 7.75
C GLU A 91 -12.85 7.08 6.65
#